data_AF-A0A2E5PEM3-F1
#
_entry.id   AF-A0A2E5PEM3-F1
#
_cell.length_a   1.000
_cell.length_b   1.000
_cell.length_c   1.000
_cell.angle_alpha   90.00
_cell.angle_beta   90.00
_cell.angle_gamma   90.00
#
_symmetry.space_group_name_H-M   'P 1'
#
loop_
_entity.id
_entity.type
_entity.pdbx_description
1 polymer ?
#
loop_
_entity_poly.entity_id
_entity_poly.type
_entity_poly.pdbx_seq_one_letter_code
_entity_poly.pdbx_strand_id
1 'polypeptide(L)'
;MDRLLDRLAYLAAIIGVLYACFSYTRFPQNEASRRPSVPYAEVVPDAPTPVVALREQEITIQLPAKQPSTGTAFAIGGGWWLTARHVADECDAIGLVIGPRQVTRALQVVIHPNADLALLSLNLEPEPFAFSNEELQQGENGFTIGYPQGSPGDVYAQLIGHGRMKLGGRYRTDEPILAWAERRRAPDSLTALGGLSGGPMLNEQGQVIGVLVAASERRGRVMTSHPTSTRWLLEQAGLMPDPYARLFPLATDNFVRQGDALREDLRVAKVFCNVKQPPRRQRL
;
A
#
# COMPACT_ATOMS: atom_id res chain seq x y z
N MET A 1 -31.06 24.14 -51.70
CA MET A 1 -29.62 23.85 -51.87
C MET A 1 -28.98 23.45 -50.54
N ASP A 2 -29.45 23.99 -49.42
CA ASP A 2 -28.87 23.80 -48.07
C ASP A 2 -28.98 22.38 -47.50
N ARG A 3 -30.11 21.68 -47.69
CA ARG A 3 -30.27 20.29 -47.21
C ARG A 3 -29.32 19.28 -47.86
N LEU A 4 -28.80 19.58 -49.05
CA LEU A 4 -27.88 18.68 -49.76
C LEU A 4 -26.45 18.86 -49.24
N LEU A 5 -26.07 20.11 -48.94
CA LEU A 5 -24.80 20.46 -48.30
C LEU A 5 -24.73 19.91 -46.86
N ASP A 6 -25.81 20.02 -46.08
CA ASP A 6 -25.87 19.46 -44.72
C ASP A 6 -25.70 17.93 -44.71
N ARG A 7 -26.34 17.23 -45.67
CA ARG A 7 -26.22 15.76 -45.80
C ARG A 7 -24.79 15.35 -46.19
N LEU A 8 -24.12 16.11 -47.06
CA LEU A 8 -22.74 15.86 -47.43
C LEU A 8 -21.77 16.14 -46.27
N ALA A 9 -22.01 17.19 -45.48
CA ALA A 9 -21.23 17.49 -44.28
C ALA A 9 -21.38 16.39 -43.21
N TYR A 10 -22.60 15.90 -43.00
CA TYR A 10 -22.86 14.79 -42.07
C TYR A 10 -22.17 13.50 -42.51
N LEU A 11 -22.20 13.20 -43.81
CA LEU A 11 -21.56 12.01 -44.37
C LEU A 11 -20.03 12.08 -44.25
N ALA A 12 -19.44 13.25 -44.48
CA ALA A 12 -18.01 13.49 -44.30
C ALA A 12 -17.59 13.35 -42.83
N ALA A 13 -18.39 13.83 -41.89
CA ALA A 13 -18.13 13.67 -40.46
C ALA A 13 -18.16 12.20 -40.03
N ILE A 14 -19.14 11.42 -40.51
CA ILE A 14 -19.25 9.98 -40.22
C ILE A 14 -18.05 9.22 -40.81
N ILE A 15 -17.64 9.53 -42.04
CA ILE A 15 -16.45 8.92 -42.66
C ILE A 15 -15.19 9.28 -41.87
N GLY A 16 -15.06 10.53 -41.40
CA GLY A 16 -13.95 10.96 -40.56
C GLY A 16 -13.89 10.20 -39.22
N VAL A 17 -15.02 9.99 -38.56
CA VAL A 17 -15.11 9.22 -37.31
C VAL A 17 -14.80 7.74 -37.55
N LEU A 18 -15.32 7.15 -38.63
CA LEU A 18 -15.01 5.76 -38.98
C LEU A 18 -13.53 5.56 -39.33
N TYR A 19 -12.93 6.50 -40.05
CA TYR A 19 -11.48 6.48 -40.33
C TYR A 19 -10.66 6.64 -39.06
N ALA A 20 -11.06 7.52 -38.14
CA ALA A 20 -10.44 7.68 -36.83
C ALA A 20 -10.53 6.37 -36.03
N CYS A 21 -11.71 5.78 -35.88
CA CYS A 21 -11.90 4.50 -35.18
C CYS A 21 -11.10 3.35 -35.82
N PHE A 22 -11.07 3.26 -37.16
CA PHE A 22 -10.29 2.24 -37.86
C PHE A 22 -8.77 2.47 -37.70
N SER A 23 -8.32 3.72 -37.67
CA SER A 23 -6.92 4.08 -37.41
C SER A 23 -6.52 3.81 -35.96
N TYR A 24 -7.44 3.96 -35.00
CA TYR A 24 -7.22 3.58 -33.60
C TYR A 24 -7.15 2.06 -33.39
N THR A 25 -7.74 1.25 -34.27
CA THR A 25 -7.56 -0.22 -34.24
C THR A 25 -6.24 -0.70 -34.88
N ARG A 26 -5.47 0.20 -35.50
CA ARG A 26 -4.11 -0.08 -36.02
C ARG A 26 -3.03 0.35 -35.03
N PHE A 27 -3.12 -0.08 -33.76
CA PHE A 27 -1.92 -0.13 -32.94
C PHE A 27 -1.05 -1.29 -33.44
N PRO A 28 0.23 -1.07 -33.79
CA PRO A 28 1.11 -2.17 -34.14
C PRO A 28 1.25 -3.08 -32.92
N GLN A 29 0.92 -4.37 -33.05
CA GLN A 29 1.12 -5.40 -32.02
C GLN A 29 2.61 -5.67 -31.69
N ASN A 30 3.53 -4.82 -32.12
CA ASN A 30 4.96 -4.99 -31.93
C ASN A 30 5.49 -3.96 -30.92
N GLU A 31 5.03 -4.07 -29.69
CA GLU A 31 5.74 -3.50 -28.52
C GLU A 31 6.47 -4.60 -27.73
N ALA A 32 6.76 -5.72 -28.40
CA ALA A 32 7.82 -6.62 -28.00
C ALA A 32 9.16 -6.05 -28.52
N SER A 33 10.15 -5.96 -27.63
CA SER A 33 11.54 -5.55 -27.88
C SER A 33 11.82 -4.04 -28.01
N ARG A 34 11.59 -3.31 -26.91
CA ARG A 34 12.45 -2.18 -26.50
C ARG A 34 13.23 -2.46 -25.22
N ARG A 35 13.49 -3.73 -24.90
CA ARG A 35 14.64 -4.08 -24.05
C ARG A 35 15.82 -4.27 -25.00
N PRO A 36 16.92 -3.52 -24.85
CA PRO A 36 18.19 -3.93 -25.45
C PRO A 36 18.42 -5.39 -25.05
N SER A 37 18.88 -6.24 -25.97
CA SER A 37 19.41 -7.54 -25.59
C SER A 37 20.49 -7.28 -24.55
N VAL A 38 20.25 -7.66 -23.30
CA VAL A 38 21.32 -7.71 -22.30
C VAL A 38 22.27 -8.78 -22.83
N PRO A 39 23.52 -8.47 -23.16
CA PRO A 39 24.49 -9.51 -23.44
C PRO A 39 24.54 -10.33 -22.15
N TYR A 40 24.08 -11.58 -22.19
CA TYR A 40 24.48 -12.51 -21.16
C TYR A 40 26.00 -12.56 -21.29
N ALA A 41 26.70 -12.05 -20.27
CA ALA A 41 28.12 -12.33 -20.16
C ALA A 41 28.25 -13.84 -20.26
N GLU A 42 29.11 -14.32 -21.17
CA GLU A 42 29.49 -15.72 -21.19
C GLU A 42 29.88 -16.12 -19.76
N VAL A 43 29.34 -17.24 -19.29
CA VAL A 43 29.71 -17.78 -17.99
C VAL A 43 31.19 -18.14 -18.09
N VAL A 44 32.06 -17.25 -17.61
CA VAL A 44 33.48 -17.53 -17.47
C VAL A 44 33.59 -18.58 -16.36
N PRO A 45 34.01 -19.83 -16.67
CA PRO A 45 34.31 -20.80 -15.63
C PRO A 45 35.43 -20.21 -14.76
N ASP A 46 35.28 -20.23 -13.44
CA ASP A 46 36.19 -19.61 -12.45
C ASP A 46 36.22 -18.08 -12.34
N ALA A 47 35.23 -17.34 -12.85
CA ALA A 47 35.07 -15.96 -12.38
C ALA A 47 34.75 -15.99 -10.88
N PRO A 48 35.52 -15.28 -10.01
CA PRO A 48 35.11 -15.12 -8.62
C PRO A 48 33.71 -14.50 -8.63
N THR A 49 32.76 -15.16 -7.98
CA THR A 49 31.41 -14.61 -7.82
C THR A 49 31.57 -13.19 -7.30
N PRO A 50 31.04 -12.17 -8.00
CA PRO A 50 31.07 -10.83 -7.44
C PRO A 50 30.38 -10.95 -6.10
N VAL A 51 31.12 -10.65 -5.02
CA VAL A 51 30.55 -10.55 -3.69
C VAL A 51 29.61 -9.36 -3.77
N VAL A 52 28.35 -9.62 -4.12
CA VAL A 52 27.29 -8.66 -3.93
C VAL A 52 27.17 -8.57 -2.43
N ALA A 53 27.95 -7.66 -1.83
CA ALA A 53 27.72 -7.26 -0.46
C ALA A 53 26.23 -6.95 -0.38
N LEU A 54 25.50 -7.68 0.46
CA LEU A 54 24.11 -7.41 0.79
C LEU A 54 24.09 -6.02 1.42
N ARG A 55 24.07 -4.97 0.60
CA ARG A 55 23.96 -3.61 1.06
C ARG A 55 22.59 -3.52 1.71
N GLU A 56 22.58 -3.20 2.99
CA GLU A 56 21.39 -2.81 3.73
C GLU A 56 20.59 -1.84 2.85
N GLN A 57 19.33 -2.18 2.59
CA GLN A 57 18.54 -1.43 1.61
C GLN A 57 18.21 -0.06 2.18
N GLU A 58 18.87 0.99 1.70
CA GLU A 58 18.49 2.35 2.05
C GLU A 58 17.48 2.89 1.02
N ILE A 59 16.33 3.34 1.51
CA ILE A 59 15.34 4.07 0.72
C ILE A 59 15.15 5.47 1.31
N THR A 60 15.01 6.46 0.45
CA THR A 60 14.70 7.84 0.84
C THR A 60 13.39 8.27 0.19
N ILE A 61 12.46 8.78 0.97
CA ILE A 61 11.14 9.22 0.50
C ILE A 61 10.90 10.64 0.98
N GLN A 62 10.60 11.54 0.05
CA GLN A 62 10.19 12.91 0.36
C GLN A 62 8.67 13.00 0.41
N LEU A 63 8.16 13.30 1.59
CA LEU A 63 6.76 13.49 1.86
C LEU A 63 6.34 14.90 1.43
N PRO A 64 5.40 15.02 0.47
CA PRO A 64 4.85 16.31 0.10
C PRO A 64 3.97 16.86 1.23
N ALA A 65 3.58 18.13 1.12
CA ALA A 65 2.58 18.74 2.01
C ALA A 65 1.29 17.90 2.05
N LYS A 66 0.66 17.82 3.23
CA LYS A 66 -0.47 16.93 3.44
C LYS A 66 -1.65 17.36 2.57
N GLN A 67 -2.25 16.38 1.90
CA GLN A 67 -3.46 16.50 1.10
C GLN A 67 -4.48 15.46 1.60
N PRO A 68 -5.77 15.61 1.26
CA PRO A 68 -6.74 14.56 1.48
C PRO A 68 -6.22 13.24 0.91
N SER A 69 -6.26 12.18 1.70
CA SER A 69 -5.63 10.91 1.36
C SER A 69 -6.42 9.73 1.93
N THR A 70 -6.28 8.57 1.28
CA THR A 70 -6.76 7.30 1.80
C THR A 70 -5.60 6.41 2.19
N GLY A 71 -5.83 5.52 3.14
CA GLY A 71 -4.89 4.47 3.53
C GLY A 71 -5.62 3.26 4.07
N THR A 72 -4.90 2.39 4.76
CA THR A 72 -5.44 1.20 5.41
C THR A 72 -5.12 1.26 6.91
N ALA A 73 -6.02 0.73 7.73
CA ALA A 73 -5.79 0.48 9.15
C ALA A 73 -6.32 -0.90 9.52
N PHE A 74 -5.80 -1.46 10.61
CA PHE A 74 -6.28 -2.74 11.15
C PHE A 74 -6.43 -2.70 12.67
N ALA A 75 -7.37 -3.49 13.17
CA ALA A 75 -7.73 -3.51 14.58
C ALA A 75 -6.72 -4.27 15.44
N ILE A 76 -6.43 -3.73 16.62
CA ILE A 76 -5.50 -4.32 17.58
C ILE A 76 -6.13 -4.57 18.97
N GLY A 77 -7.43 -4.27 19.12
CA GLY A 77 -8.20 -4.51 20.33
C GLY A 77 -8.52 -3.24 21.12
N GLY A 78 -9.57 -3.29 21.95
CA GLY A 78 -9.97 -2.18 22.84
C GLY A 78 -10.23 -0.84 22.13
N GLY A 79 -10.77 -0.89 20.91
CA GLY A 79 -11.05 0.30 20.09
C GLY A 79 -9.83 0.90 19.41
N TRP A 80 -8.66 0.28 19.52
CA TRP A 80 -7.42 0.74 18.90
C TRP A 80 -7.16 0.10 17.55
N TRP A 81 -6.55 0.90 16.68
CA TRP A 81 -6.22 0.55 15.31
C TRP A 81 -4.82 1.05 14.96
N LEU A 82 -4.05 0.25 14.24
CA LEU A 82 -2.75 0.66 13.69
C LEU A 82 -2.89 1.12 12.24
N THR A 83 -2.09 2.11 11.87
CA THR A 83 -1.93 2.60 10.50
C THR A 83 -0.53 3.22 10.31
N ALA A 84 -0.24 3.71 9.11
CA ALA A 84 0.98 4.43 8.83
C ALA A 84 0.88 5.90 9.29
N ARG A 85 1.97 6.46 9.81
CA ARG A 85 2.02 7.87 10.23
C ARG A 85 1.71 8.79 9.06
N HIS A 86 2.28 8.58 7.87
CA HIS A 86 2.02 9.49 6.74
C HIS A 86 0.54 9.55 6.33
N VAL A 87 -0.23 8.50 6.64
CA VAL A 87 -1.69 8.45 6.45
C VAL A 87 -2.40 9.32 7.49
N ALA A 88 -1.98 9.27 8.77
CA ALA A 88 -2.68 9.89 9.89
C ALA A 88 -2.19 11.29 10.29
N ASP A 89 -0.92 11.60 10.05
CA ASP A 89 -0.30 12.86 10.47
C ASP A 89 -0.80 14.03 9.62
N GLU A 90 -1.00 15.18 10.28
CA GLU A 90 -1.52 16.43 9.73
C GLU A 90 -2.94 16.36 9.10
N CYS A 91 -3.79 15.45 9.57
CA CYS A 91 -5.21 15.41 9.20
C CYS A 91 -6.04 16.37 10.07
N ASP A 92 -6.91 17.20 9.47
CA ASP A 92 -7.94 17.96 10.23
C ASP A 92 -9.04 17.03 10.78
N ALA A 93 -9.31 15.95 10.04
CA ALA A 93 -10.20 14.89 10.44
C ALA A 93 -9.71 13.58 9.84
N ILE A 94 -9.69 12.54 10.64
CA ILE A 94 -9.36 11.18 10.20
C ILE A 94 -10.42 10.22 10.73
N GLY A 95 -10.72 9.19 9.95
CA GLY A 95 -11.70 8.17 10.32
C GLY A 95 -11.58 6.91 9.46
N LEU A 96 -12.37 5.91 9.80
CA LEU A 96 -12.47 4.64 9.09
C LEU A 96 -13.79 4.56 8.32
N VAL A 97 -13.73 4.09 7.08
CA VAL A 97 -14.92 3.78 6.29
C VAL A 97 -15.46 2.43 6.75
N ILE A 98 -16.68 2.41 7.30
CA ILE A 98 -17.33 1.21 7.86
C ILE A 98 -18.47 0.69 6.99
N GLY A 99 -18.78 1.39 5.91
CA GLY A 99 -19.84 1.01 4.99
C GLY A 99 -20.06 2.06 3.91
N PRO A 100 -21.03 1.84 3.00
CA PRO A 100 -21.35 2.79 1.95
C PRO A 100 -21.71 4.16 2.53
N ARG A 101 -20.86 5.17 2.29
CA ARG A 101 -21.00 6.54 2.81
C ARG A 101 -21.03 6.65 4.35
N GLN A 102 -20.57 5.62 5.05
CA GLN A 102 -20.48 5.62 6.51
C GLN A 102 -19.02 5.69 6.92
N VAL A 103 -18.69 6.68 7.75
CA VAL A 103 -17.36 6.90 8.30
C VAL A 103 -17.48 7.08 9.80
N THR A 104 -16.66 6.36 10.56
CA THR A 104 -16.48 6.62 11.99
C THR A 104 -15.22 7.46 12.20
N ARG A 105 -15.31 8.53 12.99
CA ARG A 105 -14.20 9.45 13.23
C ARG A 105 -13.28 8.89 14.31
N ALA A 106 -11.97 9.05 14.15
CA ALA A 106 -11.03 8.80 15.24
C ALA A 106 -11.20 9.83 16.37
N LEU A 107 -11.25 9.32 17.59
CA LEU A 107 -11.32 10.10 18.82
C LEU A 107 -9.93 10.62 19.22
N GLN A 108 -8.92 9.77 19.02
CA GLN A 108 -7.54 10.07 19.34
C GLN A 108 -6.61 9.54 18.24
N VAL A 109 -5.51 10.24 18.03
CA VAL A 109 -4.40 9.81 17.18
C VAL A 109 -3.12 9.88 18.01
N VAL A 110 -2.35 8.79 18.04
CA VAL A 110 -1.03 8.74 18.67
C VAL A 110 0.00 8.47 17.59
N ILE A 111 0.97 9.37 17.44
CA ILE A 111 1.97 9.30 16.38
C ILE A 111 3.29 8.76 16.95
N HIS A 112 3.90 7.80 16.27
CA HIS A 112 5.25 7.38 16.59
C HIS A 112 6.25 8.49 16.23
N PRO A 113 7.13 8.94 17.14
CA PRO A 113 8.04 10.06 16.88
C PRO A 113 9.09 9.74 15.80
N ASN A 114 9.61 8.51 15.82
CA ASN A 114 10.75 8.07 15.01
C ASN A 114 10.48 6.90 14.03
N ALA A 115 9.21 6.61 13.72
CA ALA A 115 8.82 5.56 12.79
C ALA A 115 7.54 5.99 12.08
N ASP A 116 7.27 5.44 10.91
CA ASP A 116 6.11 5.81 10.11
C ASP A 116 4.83 5.08 10.56
N LEU A 117 4.57 5.09 11.88
CA LEU A 117 3.46 4.40 12.53
C LEU A 117 2.55 5.36 13.30
N ALA A 118 1.26 5.04 13.34
CA ALA A 118 0.27 5.75 14.14
C ALA A 118 -0.79 4.79 14.69
N LEU A 119 -1.34 5.15 15.85
CA LEU A 119 -2.52 4.54 16.44
C LEU A 119 -3.72 5.46 16.29
N LEU A 120 -4.88 4.88 16.05
CA LEU A 120 -6.18 5.56 16.05
C LEU A 120 -7.06 4.90 17.12
N SER A 121 -7.72 5.70 17.96
CA SER A 121 -8.78 5.23 18.86
C SER A 121 -10.15 5.55 18.26
N LEU A 122 -11.03 4.55 18.21
CA LEU A 122 -12.39 4.64 17.68
C LEU A 122 -13.36 3.87 18.58
N ASN A 123 -14.64 4.25 18.56
CA ASN A 123 -15.74 3.45 19.13
C ASN A 123 -16.12 2.30 18.19
N LEU A 124 -15.14 1.46 17.84
CA LEU A 124 -15.29 0.33 16.94
C LEU A 124 -14.28 -0.75 17.33
N GLU A 125 -14.80 -1.91 17.78
CA GLU A 125 -14.00 -2.97 18.41
C GLU A 125 -14.25 -4.33 17.72
N PRO A 126 -13.78 -4.53 16.47
CA PRO A 126 -13.84 -5.83 15.83
C PRO A 126 -12.76 -6.75 16.42
N GLU A 127 -12.79 -8.03 16.04
CA GLU A 127 -11.79 -9.02 16.46
C GLU A 127 -10.35 -8.53 16.16
N PRO A 128 -9.46 -8.46 17.16
CA PRO A 128 -8.10 -7.98 16.97
C PRO A 128 -7.25 -8.95 16.16
N PHE A 129 -6.12 -8.47 15.63
CA PHE A 129 -5.09 -9.35 15.10
C PHE A 129 -4.15 -9.84 16.21
N ALA A 130 -3.75 -11.11 16.13
CA ALA A 130 -2.61 -11.62 16.86
C ALA A 130 -1.32 -11.03 16.28
N PHE A 131 -0.30 -10.84 17.11
CA PHE A 131 1.04 -10.41 16.69
C PHE A 131 2.01 -11.57 16.84
N SER A 132 2.89 -11.75 15.85
CA SER A 132 3.96 -12.73 15.98
C SER A 132 5.10 -12.15 16.82
N ASN A 133 5.73 -13.01 17.62
CA ASN A 133 6.97 -12.72 18.32
C ASN A 133 8.17 -13.47 17.71
N GLU A 134 7.96 -14.17 16.60
CA GLU A 134 9.00 -14.93 15.92
C GLU A 134 9.93 -14.01 15.13
N GLU A 135 11.19 -14.40 15.04
CA GLU A 135 12.17 -13.71 14.21
C GLU A 135 11.95 -14.09 12.75
N LEU A 136 11.83 -13.08 11.89
CA LEU A 136 11.51 -13.28 10.48
C LEU A 136 12.74 -13.69 9.67
N GLN A 137 12.59 -14.71 8.86
CA GLN A 137 13.63 -15.26 7.99
C GLN A 137 13.44 -14.84 6.53
N GLN A 138 14.57 -14.68 5.82
CA GLN A 138 14.53 -14.38 4.39
C GLN A 138 13.80 -15.50 3.63
N GLY A 139 12.91 -15.11 2.71
CA GLY A 139 12.07 -16.03 1.95
C GLY A 139 10.71 -16.31 2.58
N GLU A 140 10.47 -15.89 3.83
CA GLU A 140 9.16 -16.02 4.46
C GLU A 140 8.06 -15.33 3.67
N ASN A 141 6.90 -15.99 3.64
CA ASN A 141 5.70 -15.49 2.98
C ASN A 141 5.02 -14.41 3.83
N GLY A 142 4.66 -13.31 3.17
CA GLY A 142 3.90 -12.23 3.76
C GLY A 142 2.69 -11.86 2.89
N PHE A 143 1.56 -11.59 3.54
CA PHE A 143 0.32 -11.18 2.89
C PHE A 143 -0.11 -9.83 3.44
N THR A 144 -0.33 -8.85 2.57
CA THR A 144 -0.89 -7.56 2.97
C THR A 144 -2.24 -7.34 2.32
N ILE A 145 -3.17 -6.84 3.13
CA ILE A 145 -4.59 -6.70 2.82
C ILE A 145 -4.94 -5.24 3.07
N GLY A 146 -5.65 -4.62 2.14
CA GLY A 146 -6.02 -3.22 2.32
C GLY A 146 -6.80 -2.62 1.17
N TYR A 147 -6.52 -1.34 0.93
CA TYR A 147 -7.28 -0.52 -0.01
C TYR A 147 -6.41 0.23 -1.03
N PRO A 148 -5.62 -0.48 -1.86
CA PRO A 148 -4.88 0.16 -2.95
C PRO A 148 -5.82 0.96 -3.85
N GLN A 149 -5.44 2.19 -4.16
CA GLN A 149 -6.24 3.15 -4.93
C GLN A 149 -7.65 3.39 -4.34
N GLY A 150 -7.85 3.11 -3.04
CA GLY A 150 -9.11 3.30 -2.33
C GLY A 150 -10.13 2.16 -2.51
N SER A 151 -9.76 1.08 -3.20
CA SER A 151 -10.59 -0.11 -3.45
C SER A 151 -9.97 -1.35 -2.82
N PRO A 152 -10.76 -2.38 -2.47
CA PRO A 152 -10.24 -3.67 -2.04
C PRO A 152 -9.08 -4.20 -2.88
N GLY A 153 -7.99 -4.59 -2.22
CA GLY A 153 -6.88 -5.22 -2.90
C GLY A 153 -5.77 -5.65 -1.96
N ASP A 154 -5.08 -6.71 -2.39
CA ASP A 154 -4.19 -7.49 -1.55
C ASP A 154 -2.90 -7.81 -2.31
N VAL A 155 -1.81 -8.04 -1.58
CA VAL A 155 -0.50 -8.39 -2.15
C VAL A 155 0.11 -9.55 -1.38
N TYR A 156 0.57 -10.56 -2.10
CA TYR A 156 1.47 -11.59 -1.59
C TYR A 156 2.91 -11.22 -1.94
N ALA A 157 3.80 -11.28 -0.94
CA ALA A 157 5.21 -10.93 -1.04
C ALA A 157 6.07 -11.90 -0.23
N GLN A 158 7.39 -11.85 -0.45
CA GLN A 158 8.36 -12.63 0.32
C GLN A 158 9.44 -11.74 0.92
N LEU A 159 9.86 -12.03 2.15
CA LEU A 159 10.90 -11.25 2.81
C LEU A 159 12.22 -11.36 2.04
N ILE A 160 12.81 -10.23 1.66
CA ILE A 160 14.13 -10.21 1.00
C ILE A 160 15.24 -9.66 1.90
N GLY A 161 14.89 -9.10 3.07
CA GLY A 161 15.85 -8.72 4.11
C GLY A 161 15.55 -7.37 4.75
N HIS A 162 16.52 -6.92 5.55
CA HIS A 162 16.44 -5.67 6.31
C HIS A 162 16.88 -4.47 5.48
N GLY A 163 16.43 -3.30 5.93
CA GLY A 163 16.84 -2.02 5.36
C GLY A 163 16.58 -0.86 6.30
N ARG A 164 16.83 0.34 5.79
CA ARG A 164 16.55 1.61 6.45
C ARG A 164 15.71 2.49 5.54
N MET A 165 14.73 3.16 6.13
CA MET A 165 13.92 4.15 5.45
C MET A 165 14.14 5.52 6.06
N LYS A 166 14.63 6.43 5.21
CA LYS A 166 14.77 7.85 5.53
C LYS A 166 13.58 8.61 4.94
N LEU A 167 12.77 9.20 5.80
CA LEU A 167 11.70 10.11 5.42
C LEU A 167 12.16 11.55 5.58
N GLY A 168 11.83 12.40 4.62
CA GLY A 168 12.03 13.84 4.68
C GLY A 168 10.80 14.61 4.19
N GLY A 169 10.79 15.93 4.36
CA GLY A 169 9.65 16.78 4.00
C GLY A 169 8.88 17.25 5.23
N ARG A 170 7.61 16.85 5.36
CA ARG A 170 6.72 17.22 6.49
C ARG A 170 7.31 16.90 7.86
N TYR A 171 7.97 15.75 7.95
CA TYR A 171 8.74 15.32 9.11
C TYR A 171 9.97 14.57 8.65
N ARG A 172 10.90 14.35 9.59
CA ARG A 172 12.13 13.62 9.35
C ARG A 172 12.16 12.38 10.22
N THR A 173 12.43 11.25 9.60
CA THR A 173 12.51 9.95 10.26
C THR A 173 13.59 9.12 9.60
N ASP A 174 14.28 8.29 10.39
CA ASP A 174 15.21 7.28 9.89
C ASP A 174 14.94 6.00 10.69
N GLU A 175 14.23 5.06 10.09
CA GLU A 175 13.71 3.89 10.78
C GLU A 175 14.19 2.58 10.14
N PRO A 176 14.37 1.52 10.95
CA PRO A 176 14.56 0.18 10.41
C PRO A 176 13.28 -0.30 9.72
N ILE A 177 13.45 -0.94 8.57
CA ILE A 177 12.35 -1.54 7.80
C ILE A 177 12.70 -2.96 7.38
N LEU A 178 11.67 -3.68 6.97
CA LEU A 178 11.79 -4.94 6.25
C LEU A 178 11.36 -4.73 4.80
N ALA A 179 12.17 -5.22 3.86
CA ALA A 179 11.88 -5.17 2.44
C ALA A 179 11.32 -6.51 1.97
N TRP A 180 10.24 -6.45 1.20
CA TRP A 180 9.54 -7.62 0.68
C TRP A 180 9.50 -7.56 -0.85
N ALA A 181 9.80 -8.67 -1.52
CA ALA A 181 9.61 -8.81 -2.96
C ALA A 181 8.16 -9.20 -3.24
N GLU A 182 7.46 -8.35 -3.99
CA GLU A 182 6.12 -8.62 -4.48
C GLU A 182 6.13 -9.85 -5.39
N ARG A 183 5.19 -10.78 -5.16
CA ARG A 183 5.05 -12.00 -5.95
C ARG A 183 3.71 -12.05 -6.69
N ARG A 184 2.65 -11.51 -6.10
CA ARG A 184 1.30 -11.47 -6.69
C ARG A 184 0.50 -10.30 -6.14
N ARG A 185 -0.28 -9.64 -7.00
CA ARG A 185 -1.32 -8.68 -6.62
C ARG A 185 -2.70 -9.31 -6.80
N ALA A 186 -3.67 -8.83 -6.05
CA ALA A 186 -5.07 -9.18 -6.24
C ALA A 186 -5.94 -7.93 -6.08
N PRO A 187 -6.73 -7.54 -7.09
CA PRO A 187 -6.77 -8.13 -8.44
C PRO A 187 -5.47 -7.91 -9.23
N ASP A 188 -5.24 -8.74 -10.25
CA ASP A 188 -4.06 -8.62 -11.14
C ASP A 188 -4.03 -7.29 -11.91
N SER A 189 -5.18 -6.61 -12.01
CA SER A 189 -5.33 -5.29 -12.63
C SER A 189 -4.79 -4.13 -11.76
N LEU A 190 -4.33 -4.38 -10.53
CA LEU A 190 -3.77 -3.35 -9.66
C LEU A 190 -2.45 -2.82 -10.23
N THR A 191 -2.48 -1.60 -10.76
CA THR A 191 -1.30 -0.94 -11.33
C THR A 191 -0.45 -0.25 -10.26
N ALA A 192 -1.09 0.25 -9.20
CA ALA A 192 -0.45 1.01 -8.13
C ALA A 192 -0.83 0.46 -6.75
N LEU A 193 0.09 0.62 -5.80
CA LEU A 193 0.01 0.08 -4.43
C LEU A 193 -0.31 1.15 -3.38
N GLY A 194 -0.30 2.43 -3.78
CA GLY A 194 -0.71 3.52 -2.91
C GLY A 194 -2.11 3.26 -2.34
N GLY A 195 -2.27 3.41 -1.03
CA GLY A 195 -3.50 3.05 -0.29
C GLY A 195 -3.37 1.79 0.58
N LEU A 196 -2.41 0.91 0.28
CA LEU A 196 -2.04 -0.20 1.19
C LEU A 196 -1.30 0.28 2.45
N SER A 197 -0.74 1.50 2.44
CA SER A 197 -0.06 2.09 3.58
C SER A 197 -0.90 2.01 4.85
N GLY A 198 -0.30 1.48 5.91
CA GLY A 198 -0.91 1.21 7.21
C GLY A 198 -1.59 -0.15 7.32
N GLY A 199 -1.71 -0.89 6.21
CA GLY A 199 -2.23 -2.26 6.22
C GLY A 199 -1.28 -3.23 6.92
N PRO A 200 -1.80 -4.33 7.48
CA PRO A 200 -0.97 -5.34 8.11
C PRO A 200 -0.17 -6.11 7.06
N MET A 201 1.02 -6.53 7.44
CA MET A 201 1.71 -7.66 6.82
C MET A 201 1.49 -8.88 7.72
N LEU A 202 0.94 -9.95 7.15
CA LEU A 202 0.51 -11.14 7.86
C LEU A 202 1.36 -12.35 7.46
N ASN A 203 1.71 -13.20 8.43
CA ASN A 203 2.29 -14.52 8.16
C ASN A 203 1.21 -15.55 7.76
N GLU A 204 1.61 -16.78 7.50
CA GLU A 204 0.73 -17.88 7.11
C GLU A 204 -0.27 -18.29 8.21
N GLN A 205 -0.06 -17.86 9.46
CA GLN A 205 -0.95 -18.08 10.59
C GLN A 205 -1.96 -16.92 10.81
N GLY A 206 -1.88 -15.87 9.99
CA GLY A 206 -2.73 -14.68 10.12
C GLY A 206 -2.27 -13.71 11.22
N GLN A 207 -1.04 -13.84 11.71
CA GLN A 207 -0.46 -12.93 12.70
C GLN A 207 0.24 -11.76 12.02
N VAL A 208 0.17 -10.59 12.66
CA VAL A 208 0.87 -9.38 12.21
C VAL A 208 2.37 -9.55 12.44
N ILE A 209 3.13 -9.40 11.35
CA ILE A 209 4.59 -9.42 11.29
C ILE A 209 5.16 -8.09 10.77
N GLY A 210 4.31 -7.11 10.49
CA GLY A 210 4.73 -5.77 10.08
C GLY A 210 3.54 -4.88 9.71
N VAL A 211 3.82 -3.60 9.51
CA VAL A 211 2.85 -2.60 9.02
C VAL A 211 3.41 -1.97 7.76
N LEU A 212 2.64 -1.96 6.67
CA LEU A 212 3.10 -1.43 5.39
C LEU A 212 3.31 0.09 5.46
N VAL A 213 4.49 0.58 5.12
CA VAL A 213 4.83 2.01 5.22
C VAL A 213 5.30 2.60 3.88
N ALA A 214 5.80 1.76 2.97
CA ALA A 214 6.22 2.21 1.65
C ALA A 214 6.08 1.12 0.59
N ALA A 215 6.11 1.55 -0.67
CA ALA A 215 6.19 0.68 -1.82
C ALA A 215 7.16 1.24 -2.87
N SER A 216 7.88 0.35 -3.54
CA SER A 216 8.67 0.66 -4.73
C SER A 216 8.12 -0.15 -5.89
N GLU A 217 7.06 0.37 -6.50
CA GLU A 217 6.32 -0.34 -7.56
C GLU A 217 7.23 -0.72 -8.74
N ARG A 218 8.13 0.18 -9.16
CA ARG A 218 9.09 -0.09 -10.24
C ARG A 218 10.05 -1.24 -9.93
N ARG A 219 10.30 -1.53 -8.65
CA ARG A 219 11.19 -2.61 -8.20
C ARG A 219 10.41 -3.85 -7.76
N GLY A 220 9.07 -3.84 -7.83
CA GLY A 220 8.22 -4.91 -7.31
C GLY A 220 8.47 -5.16 -5.83
N ARG A 221 8.49 -4.09 -5.01
CA ARG A 221 8.76 -4.20 -3.58
C ARG A 221 7.74 -3.45 -2.75
N VAL A 222 7.47 -3.98 -1.58
CA VAL A 222 6.81 -3.28 -0.48
C VAL A 222 7.73 -3.29 0.74
N MET A 223 7.54 -2.32 1.63
CA MET A 223 8.31 -2.20 2.85
C MET A 223 7.38 -2.06 4.04
N THR A 224 7.74 -2.74 5.11
CA THR A 224 7.05 -2.64 6.39
C THR A 224 7.96 -1.98 7.42
N SER A 225 7.37 -1.27 8.38
CA SER A 225 8.07 -0.91 9.60
C SER A 225 8.58 -2.19 10.28
N HIS A 226 9.76 -2.11 10.91
CA HIS A 226 10.28 -3.21 11.70
C HIS A 226 9.35 -3.50 12.91
N PRO A 227 9.14 -4.77 13.31
CA PRO A 227 8.28 -5.13 14.44
C PRO A 227 8.64 -4.44 15.76
N THR A 228 9.91 -4.08 15.96
CA THR A 228 10.36 -3.35 17.15
C THR A 228 9.73 -1.96 17.26
N SER A 229 9.53 -1.26 16.14
CA SER A 229 8.89 0.07 16.14
C SER A 229 7.41 -0.04 16.53
N THR A 230 6.72 -1.08 16.06
CA THR A 230 5.33 -1.36 16.45
C THR A 230 5.25 -1.69 17.94
N ARG A 231 6.11 -2.58 18.43
CA ARG A 231 6.16 -2.95 19.85
C ARG A 231 6.39 -1.73 20.75
N TRP A 232 7.36 -0.90 20.39
CA TRP A 232 7.64 0.34 21.12
C TRP A 232 6.40 1.26 21.18
N LEU A 233 5.69 1.45 20.06
CA LEU A 233 4.50 2.29 20.04
C LEU A 233 3.39 1.75 20.95
N LEU A 234 3.17 0.45 20.94
CA LEU A 234 2.18 -0.21 21.78
C LEU A 234 2.53 -0.07 23.27
N GLU A 235 3.79 -0.31 23.63
CA GLU A 235 4.29 -0.13 25.00
C GLU A 235 4.12 1.31 25.49
N GLN A 236 4.47 2.30 24.67
CA GLN A 236 4.29 3.71 25.03
C GLN A 236 2.82 4.12 25.17
N ALA A 237 1.92 3.48 24.43
CA ALA A 237 0.49 3.69 24.53
C ALA A 237 -0.16 2.88 25.66
N GLY A 238 0.59 2.04 26.38
CA GLY A 238 0.06 1.14 27.41
C GLY A 238 -0.86 0.05 26.83
N LEU A 239 -0.66 -0.30 25.55
CA LEU A 239 -1.45 -1.30 24.83
C LEU A 239 -0.71 -2.62 24.78
N MET A 240 -1.42 -3.70 25.06
CA MET A 240 -0.91 -5.07 24.90
C MET A 240 -1.76 -5.78 23.86
N PRO A 241 -1.16 -6.33 22.79
CA PRO A 241 -1.88 -7.21 21.87
C PRO A 241 -2.55 -8.35 22.63
N ASP A 242 -3.76 -8.72 22.20
CA ASP A 242 -4.48 -9.84 22.78
C ASP A 242 -3.72 -11.16 22.48
N PRO A 243 -3.21 -11.87 23.49
CA PRO A 243 -2.49 -13.13 23.28
C PRO A 243 -3.40 -14.27 22.80
N TYR A 244 -4.72 -14.10 22.87
CA TYR A 244 -5.72 -15.08 22.45
C TYR A 244 -6.46 -14.67 21.17
N ALA A 245 -6.03 -13.59 20.51
CA ALA A 245 -6.60 -13.15 19.25
C ALA A 245 -6.64 -14.30 18.22
N ARG A 246 -7.79 -14.43 17.54
CA ARG A 246 -8.04 -15.58 16.67
C ARG A 246 -7.07 -15.64 15.48
N LEU A 247 -6.39 -16.77 15.35
CA LEU A 247 -5.59 -17.13 14.18
C LEU A 247 -6.47 -17.60 13.01
N PHE A 248 -5.99 -17.38 11.80
CA PHE A 248 -6.65 -17.81 10.57
C PHE A 248 -5.58 -18.06 9.50
N PRO A 249 -5.54 -19.25 8.89
CA PRO A 249 -4.48 -19.57 7.96
C PRO A 249 -4.58 -18.76 6.67
N LEU A 250 -3.43 -18.25 6.22
CA LEU A 250 -3.23 -17.57 4.95
C LEU A 250 -2.28 -18.36 4.07
N ALA A 251 -2.63 -18.44 2.79
CA ALA A 251 -1.88 -19.10 1.75
C ALA A 251 -2.07 -18.37 0.42
N THR A 252 -1.19 -18.65 -0.53
CA THR A 252 -1.18 -17.98 -1.85
C THR A 252 -2.46 -18.20 -2.67
N ASP A 253 -3.24 -19.23 -2.35
CA ASP A 253 -4.51 -19.59 -3.00
C ASP A 253 -5.75 -19.06 -2.26
N ASN A 254 -5.64 -18.67 -0.99
CA ASN A 254 -6.78 -18.27 -0.16
C ASN A 254 -6.75 -16.80 0.31
N PHE A 255 -5.60 -16.12 0.24
CA PHE A 255 -5.41 -14.82 0.89
C PHE A 255 -6.38 -13.73 0.42
N VAL A 256 -6.84 -13.80 -0.83
CA VAL A 256 -7.83 -12.85 -1.39
C VAL A 256 -9.18 -12.99 -0.69
N ARG A 257 -9.67 -14.24 -0.56
CA ARG A 257 -10.94 -14.53 0.12
C ARG A 257 -10.87 -14.16 1.60
N GLN A 258 -9.74 -14.42 2.23
CA GLN A 258 -9.50 -14.01 3.61
C GLN A 258 -9.44 -12.49 3.73
N GLY A 259 -8.82 -11.80 2.76
CA GLY A 259 -8.82 -10.34 2.67
C GLY A 259 -10.22 -9.76 2.55
N ASP A 260 -11.10 -10.39 1.78
CA ASP A 260 -12.52 -10.02 1.71
C ASP A 260 -13.19 -10.15 3.08
N ALA A 261 -13.08 -11.31 3.73
CA ALA A 261 -13.65 -11.52 5.06
C ALA A 261 -13.11 -10.54 6.11
N LEU A 262 -11.80 -10.27 6.12
CA LEU A 262 -11.18 -9.32 7.05
C LEU A 262 -11.67 -7.88 6.84
N ARG A 263 -12.03 -7.49 5.62
CA ARG A 263 -12.62 -6.19 5.30
C ARG A 263 -14.11 -6.14 5.65
N GLU A 264 -14.83 -7.24 5.45
CA GLU A 264 -16.26 -7.37 5.80
C GLU A 264 -16.47 -7.34 7.33
N ASP A 265 -15.63 -8.04 8.09
CA ASP A 265 -15.64 -8.06 9.55
C ASP A 265 -15.04 -6.79 10.19
N LEU A 266 -14.64 -5.81 9.35
CA LEU A 266 -13.94 -4.59 9.74
C LEU A 266 -12.65 -4.84 10.53
N ARG A 267 -12.01 -6.01 10.45
CA ARG A 267 -10.68 -6.18 11.05
C ARG A 267 -9.64 -5.33 10.31
N VAL A 268 -9.83 -5.15 8.99
CA VAL A 268 -9.07 -4.22 8.14
C VAL A 268 -10.05 -3.20 7.56
N ALA A 269 -9.76 -1.91 7.68
CA ALA A 269 -10.64 -0.84 7.23
C ALA A 269 -9.89 0.25 6.45
N LYS A 270 -10.62 0.90 5.54
CA LYS A 270 -10.08 2.03 4.76
C LYS A 270 -10.04 3.25 5.64
N VAL A 271 -8.86 3.87 5.74
CA VAL A 271 -8.66 5.16 6.39
C VAL A 271 -9.01 6.27 5.40
N PHE A 272 -9.74 7.27 5.87
CA PHE A 272 -9.95 8.52 5.16
C PHE A 272 -9.40 9.67 6.00
N CYS A 273 -8.44 10.40 5.44
CA CYS A 273 -7.91 11.62 6.00
C CYS A 273 -8.38 12.82 5.20
N ASN A 274 -9.02 13.76 5.88
CA ASN A 274 -9.44 15.03 5.33
C ASN A 274 -8.50 16.14 5.77
N VAL A 275 -8.23 17.06 4.85
CA VAL A 275 -7.41 18.26 5.05
C VAL A 275 -8.18 19.44 4.50
N LYS A 276 -8.41 20.47 5.31
CA LYS A 276 -9.02 21.72 4.89
C LYS A 276 -8.02 22.46 4.02
N GLN A 277 -8.36 22.72 2.77
CA GLN A 277 -7.53 23.58 1.93
C GLN A 277 -7.61 25.03 2.44
N PRO A 278 -6.48 25.73 2.59
CA PRO A 278 -6.52 27.17 2.85
C PRO A 278 -7.21 27.88 1.67
N PRO A 279 -7.95 28.97 1.92
CA PRO A 279 -8.60 29.71 0.84
C PRO A 279 -7.56 30.14 -0.20
N ARG A 280 -7.79 29.80 -1.47
CA ARG A 280 -6.93 30.25 -2.57
C ARG A 280 -6.87 31.77 -2.53
N ARG A 281 -5.68 32.33 -2.23
CA ARG A 281 -5.43 33.75 -2.48
C ARG A 281 -5.63 33.97 -3.98
N GLN A 282 -6.73 34.63 -4.35
CA GLN A 282 -6.85 35.23 -5.68
C GLN A 282 -5.68 36.20 -5.78
N ARG A 283 -4.74 35.92 -6.69
CA ARG A 283 -3.75 36.91 -7.08
C ARG A 283 -4.54 38.03 -7.76
N LEU A 284 -4.69 39.15 -7.06
CA LEU A 284 -5.06 40.44 -7.64
C LEU A 284 -3.94 40.90 -8.58
#